data_AF-D3B2A0-F1
#
_entry.id   AF-D3B2A0-F1
#
_cell.length_a   1.000
_cell.length_b   1.000
_cell.length_c   1.000
_cell.angle_alpha   90.00
_cell.angle_beta   90.00
_cell.angle_gamma   90.00
#
_symmetry.space_group_name_H-M   'P 1'
#
loop_
_entity.id
_entity.type
_entity.pdbx_description
1 polymer ?
#
loop_
_entity_poly.entity_id
_entity_poly.type
_entity_poly.pdbx_seq_one_letter_code
_entity_poly.pdbx_strand_id
1 'polypeptide(L)' 'MTLSNGESITLNNGQSMTVQQLYLKSIELDPTNFNSYYNLAMTLSRGESITLNNGRSMTQQQLILKLIEWDPTNFELY' A
#
# COMPACT_ATOMS: atom_id res chain seq x y z
N MET A 1 -16.42 -2.50 5.29
CA MET A 1 -16.34 -3.63 4.34
C MET A 1 -14.85 -3.84 4.10
N THR A 2 -14.26 -4.86 4.70
CA THR A 2 -12.81 -5.12 4.64
C THR A 2 -12.63 -6.27 3.66
N LEU A 3 -12.11 -5.99 2.47
CA LEU A 3 -11.77 -7.02 1.49
C LEU A 3 -10.60 -7.85 2.04
N SER A 4 -10.70 -9.17 1.93
CA SER A 4 -9.64 -10.09 2.33
C SER A 4 -8.41 -9.91 1.43
N ASN A 5 -7.22 -10.24 1.94
CA ASN A 5 -6.00 -10.24 1.12
C ASN A 5 -6.17 -11.13 -0.11
N GLY A 6 -5.98 -10.54 -1.30
CA GLY A 6 -6.13 -11.22 -2.59
C GLY A 6 -7.54 -11.14 -3.20
N GLU A 7 -8.55 -10.67 -2.47
CA GLU A 7 -9.85 -10.36 -3.07
C GLU A 7 -9.74 -9.18 -4.04
N SER A 8 -10.54 -9.24 -5.09
CA SER A 8 -10.56 -8.24 -6.17
C SER A 8 -11.94 -7.60 -6.29
N ILE A 9 -11.97 -6.32 -6.63
CA ILE A 9 -13.20 -5.61 -7.01
C ILE A 9 -13.15 -5.29 -8.49
N THR A 10 -14.31 -5.30 -9.15
CA THR A 10 -14.45 -4.83 -10.52
C THR A 10 -14.79 -3.34 -10.51
N LEU A 11 -13.95 -2.53 -11.15
CA LEU A 11 -14.16 -1.09 -11.30
C LEU A 11 -15.17 -0.81 -12.42
N ASN A 12 -15.69 0.43 -12.47
CA ASN A 12 -16.67 0.87 -13.46
C ASN A 12 -16.18 0.75 -14.92
N ASN A 13 -14.86 0.69 -15.14
CA ASN A 13 -14.25 0.47 -16.46
C ASN A 13 -14.09 -1.03 -16.81
N GLY A 14 -14.63 -1.94 -15.99
CA GLY A 14 -14.54 -3.39 -16.17
C GLY A 14 -13.22 -4.02 -15.69
N GLN A 15 -12.27 -3.23 -15.17
CA GLN A 15 -11.01 -3.76 -14.66
C GLN A 15 -11.20 -4.36 -13.27
N SER A 16 -10.75 -5.62 -13.08
CA SER A 16 -10.66 -6.24 -11.76
C SER A 16 -9.33 -5.86 -11.10
N MET A 17 -9.38 -5.38 -9.86
CA MET A 17 -8.20 -4.97 -9.10
C MET A 17 -8.25 -5.48 -7.67
N THR A 18 -7.10 -5.96 -7.18
CA THR A 18 -6.90 -6.28 -5.76
C THR A 18 -6.76 -5.01 -4.92
N VAL A 19 -6.95 -5.13 -3.61
CA VAL A 19 -6.72 -4.03 -2.66
C VAL A 19 -5.31 -3.44 -2.80
N GLN A 20 -4.28 -4.30 -2.93
CA GLN A 20 -2.90 -3.89 -3.15
C GLN A 20 -2.74 -3.06 -4.43
N GLN A 21 -3.36 -3.48 -5.53
CA GLN A 21 -3.31 -2.76 -6.80
C GLN A 21 -4.01 -1.39 -6.72
N LEU A 22 -5.08 -1.27 -5.93
CA LEU A 22 -5.75 0.01 -5.70
C LEU A 22 -4.84 0.99 -4.94
N TYR A 23 -4.15 0.53 -3.89
CA TYR A 23 -3.18 1.38 -3.18
C TYR A 23 -1.98 1.75 -4.05
N LEU A 24 -1.48 0.83 -4.89
CA LEU A 24 -0.44 1.14 -5.87
C LEU A 24 -0.90 2.20 -6.88
N LYS A 25 -2.15 2.13 -7.35
CA LYS A 25 -2.72 3.16 -8.21
C LYS A 25 -2.84 4.50 -7.50
N SER A 26 -3.22 4.50 -6.23
CA SER A 26 -3.26 5.72 -5.43
C SER A 26 -1.86 6.34 -5.26
N ILE A 27 -0.83 5.55 -5.04
CA ILE A 27 0.57 6.00 -4.98
C ILE A 27 1.06 6.52 -6.34
N GLU A 28 0.59 5.95 -7.45
CA GLU A 28 0.88 6.46 -8.80
C GLU A 28 0.34 7.88 -9.00
N LEU A 29 -0.88 8.13 -8.52
CA LEU A 29 -1.57 9.41 -8.65
C LEU A 29 -1.04 10.46 -7.67
N ASP A 30 -0.74 10.06 -6.44
CA ASP A 30 -0.12 10.87 -5.41
C ASP A 30 0.97 10.09 -4.67
N PRO A 31 2.24 10.24 -5.09
CA PRO A 31 3.38 9.57 -4.47
C PRO A 31 3.68 10.02 -3.03
N THR A 32 2.99 11.05 -2.52
CA THR A 32 3.19 11.59 -1.17
C THR A 32 2.10 11.17 -0.19
N ASN A 33 1.10 10.41 -0.66
CA ASN A 33 -0.02 9.99 0.17
C ASN A 33 0.39 8.94 1.21
N PHE A 34 0.62 9.39 2.45
CA PHE A 34 0.98 8.57 3.60
C PHE A 34 0.01 7.40 3.81
N ASN A 35 -1.29 7.65 3.74
CA ASN A 35 -2.33 6.63 4.00
C ASN A 35 -2.26 5.48 2.99
N SER A 36 -1.93 5.76 1.73
CA SER A 36 -1.84 4.73 0.68
C SER A 36 -0.66 3.79 0.93
N TYR A 37 0.48 4.33 1.35
CA TYR A 37 1.64 3.52 1.75
C TYR A 37 1.39 2.74 3.05
N TYR A 38 0.75 3.37 4.05
CA TYR A 38 0.41 2.71 5.31
C TYR A 38 -0.54 1.54 5.09
N ASN A 39 -1.65 1.78 4.39
CA ASN A 39 -2.63 0.74 4.11
C ASN A 39 -2.05 -0.36 3.22
N LEU A 40 -1.19 -0.03 2.25
CA LEU A 40 -0.46 -1.03 1.47
C LEU A 40 0.39 -1.93 2.38
N ALA A 41 1.13 -1.35 3.32
CA ALA A 41 1.93 -2.12 4.28
C ALA A 41 1.06 -3.03 5.16
N MET A 42 -0.13 -2.57 5.56
CA MET A 42 -1.08 -3.36 6.37
C MET A 42 -1.71 -4.53 5.60
N THR A 43 -1.69 -4.51 4.26
CA THR A 43 -2.12 -5.68 3.46
C THR A 43 -1.07 -6.78 3.37
N LEU A 44 0.20 -6.49 3.68
CA LEU A 44 1.27 -7.47 3.51
C LEU A 44 1.43 -8.35 4.74
N SER A 45 1.57 -9.66 4.51
CA SER A 45 1.93 -10.61 5.55
C SER A 45 3.39 -10.43 5.96
N ARG A 46 3.76 -10.92 7.15
CA ARG A 46 5.15 -10.85 7.61
C ARG A 46 6.08 -11.60 6.65
N GLY A 47 7.02 -10.88 6.04
CA GLY A 47 7.97 -11.43 5.06
C GLY A 47 7.49 -11.37 3.62
N GLU A 48 6.25 -10.92 3.37
CA GLU A 48 5.75 -10.63 2.04
C GLU A 48 6.36 -9.33 1.51
N SER A 49 6.47 -9.24 0.19
CA SER A 49 6.98 -8.05 -0.51
C SER A 49 6.08 -7.70 -1.68
N ILE A 50 6.03 -6.42 -2.03
CA ILE A 50 5.29 -5.91 -3.16
C ILE A 50 6.17 -5.06 -4.06
N THR A 51 5.99 -5.19 -5.36
CA THR A 51 6.68 -4.36 -6.35
C THR A 51 5.91 -3.07 -6.56
N LEU A 52 6.53 -1.93 -6.24
CA LEU A 52 5.99 -0.61 -6.50
C LEU A 52 6.04 -0.27 -8.00
N ASN A 53 5.30 0.76 -8.43
CA ASN A 53 5.23 1.17 -9.83
C ASN A 53 6.58 1.59 -10.44
N ASN A 54 7.56 1.92 -9.61
CA ASN A 54 8.94 2.22 -10.03
C ASN A 54 9.82 0.96 -10.18
N GLY A 55 9.26 -0.24 -10.07
CA GLY A 55 9.96 -1.52 -10.16
C GLY A 55 10.69 -1.95 -8.88
N ARG A 56 10.66 -1.14 -7.82
CA ARG A 56 11.30 -1.50 -6.54
C ARG A 56 10.38 -2.42 -5.74
N SER A 57 10.89 -3.60 -5.37
CA SER A 57 10.23 -4.46 -4.38
C SER A 57 10.49 -3.94 -2.97
N MET A 58 9.45 -3.87 -2.15
CA MET A 58 9.52 -3.46 -0.75
C MET A 58 8.75 -4.43 0.14
N THR A 59 9.33 -4.78 1.28
CA THR A 59 8.63 -5.51 2.34
C THR A 59 7.73 -4.60 3.16
N GLN A 60 6.84 -5.19 3.95
CA GLN A 60 6.05 -4.47 4.97
C GLN A 60 6.94 -3.56 5.84
N GLN A 61 8.04 -4.08 6.37
CA GLN A 61 8.92 -3.30 7.25
C GLN A 61 9.57 -2.13 6.52
N GLN A 62 9.96 -2.32 5.26
CA GLN A 62 10.57 -1.25 4.47
C GLN A 62 9.57 -0.14 4.14
N LEU A 63 8.30 -0.47 3.92
CA LEU A 63 7.24 0.52 3.75
C LEU A 63 7.01 1.32 5.04
N ILE A 64 6.95 0.64 6.19
CA ILE A 64 6.79 1.27 7.51
C ILE A 64 7.98 2.19 7.82
N LEU A 65 9.22 1.72 7.63
CA LEU A 65 10.43 2.53 7.86
C LEU A 65 10.41 3.81 7.03
N LYS A 66 10.06 3.72 5.75
CA LYS A 66 9.96 4.88 4.87
C LYS A 66 8.93 5.91 5.37
N LEU A 67 7.82 5.43 5.92
CA LEU A 67 6.80 6.32 6.45
C LEU A 67 7.26 7.02 7.75
N ILE A 68 8.00 6.32 8.62
CA ILE A 68 8.63 6.91 9.82
C ILE A 68 9.68 7.96 9.43
N GLU A 69 10.46 7.72 8.38
CA GLU A 69 11.43 8.69 7.85
C GLU A 69 10.76 9.98 7.34
N TRP A 70 9.53 9.88 6.82
CA TRP A 70 8.77 11.03 6.33
C TRP A 70 8.15 11.88 7.44
N ASP A 71 7.56 11.24 8.45
CA ASP A 71 7.03 11.91 9.62
C ASP A 71 7.10 10.97 10.83
N PRO A 72 8.12 11.13 11.69
CA PRO A 72 8.29 10.30 12.89
C PRO A 72 7.11 10.42 13.85
N THR A 73 6.42 11.55 13.83
CA THR A 73 5.30 11.89 14.72
C THR A 73 4.02 11.16 14.36
N ASN A 74 3.83 10.79 13.09
CA ASN A 74 2.59 10.16 12.62
C ASN A 74 2.45 8.71 13.11
N PHE A 75 3.56 8.00 13.34
CA PHE A 75 3.53 6.63 13.88
C PHE A 75 3.32 6.55 15.38
N GLU A 76 3.62 7.61 16.12
CA GLU A 76 3.38 7.65 17.57
C GLU A 76 1.87 7.71 17.90
N LEU A 77 1.01 7.93 16.89
CA LEU A 77 -0.44 8.14 17.03
C LEU A 77 -1.32 6.92 16.70
N TYR A 78 -0.74 5.76 16.40
CA TYR A 78 -1.45 4.52 16.07
C TYR A 78 -1.05 3.35 16.96
#